data_AF-A0A3C1G127-F1
#
_entry.id   AF-A0A3C1G127-F1
#
_cell.length_a   1.000
_cell.length_b   1.000
_cell.length_c   1.000
_cell.angle_alpha   90.00
_cell.angle_beta   90.00
_cell.angle_gamma   90.00
#
_symmetry.space_group_name_H-M   'P 1'
#
loop_
_entity.id
_entity.type
_entity.pdbx_description
1 polymer ?
#
loop_
_entity_poly.entity_id
_entity_poly.type
_entity_poly.pdbx_seq_one_letter_code
_entity_poly.pdbx_strand_id
1 'polypeptide(L)'
;MHTLYDFIIHIKGIEYLLALAFIAGYLVYYEALKPKPFKTLVESGKEDIEFVKKTGYRNTLRTFGKIAAAPFIGVAYVVMLPFAFAYALATAALNGVFALAGKSATFGWRPTEAYLAGKKKDRKKKEEEK
;
A
#
# COMPACT_ATOMS: atom_id res chain seq x y z
N MET A 1 1.96 22.74 -23.24
CA MET A 1 0.67 22.43 -22.58
C MET A 1 -0.19 21.69 -23.58
N HIS A 2 -0.29 20.36 -23.50
CA HIS A 2 -0.89 19.56 -24.58
C HIS A 2 -2.05 18.65 -24.14
N THR A 3 -2.45 18.66 -22.86
CA THR A 3 -3.61 17.88 -22.37
C THR A 3 -4.50 18.71 -21.44
N LEU A 4 -5.80 18.42 -21.45
CA LEU A 4 -6.79 19.02 -20.54
C LEU A 4 -6.44 18.81 -19.06
N TYR A 5 -5.82 17.68 -18.74
CA TYR A 5 -5.39 17.34 -17.40
C TYR A 5 -4.30 18.29 -16.88
N ASP A 6 -3.31 18.59 -17.71
CA ASP A 6 -2.21 19.52 -17.40
C ASP A 6 -2.74 20.94 -17.12
N PHE A 7 -3.73 21.39 -17.91
CA PHE A 7 -4.42 22.67 -17.72
C PHE A 7 -5.20 22.73 -16.39
N ILE A 8 -5.96 21.67 -16.07
CA ILE A 8 -6.76 21.60 -14.83
C ILE A 8 -5.84 21.61 -13.60
N ILE A 9 -4.76 20.82 -13.62
CA ILE A 9 -3.79 20.79 -12.51
C ILE A 9 -3.11 22.14 -12.36
N HIS A 10 -2.69 22.77 -13.45
CA HIS A 10 -1.99 24.05 -13.38
C HIS A 10 -2.88 25.15 -12.81
N ILE A 11 -4.13 25.28 -13.30
CA ILE A 11 -5.07 26.29 -12.80
C ILE A 11 -5.40 26.06 -11.34
N LYS A 12 -5.76 24.82 -10.97
CA LYS A 12 -6.07 24.51 -9.56
C LYS A 12 -4.85 24.70 -8.67
N GLY A 13 -3.67 24.32 -9.14
CA GLY A 13 -2.42 24.57 -8.44
C GLY A 13 -2.19 26.05 -8.17
N ILE A 14 -2.37 26.92 -9.17
CA ILE A 14 -2.24 28.37 -9.01
C ILE A 14 -3.30 28.94 -8.06
N GLU A 15 -4.56 28.52 -8.19
CA GLU A 15 -5.64 28.95 -7.28
C GLU A 15 -5.31 28.60 -5.82
N TYR A 16 -4.79 27.40 -5.57
CA TYR A 16 -4.36 26.98 -4.24
C TYR A 16 -3.19 27.80 -3.72
N LEU A 17 -2.17 28.04 -4.54
CA LEU A 17 -1.01 28.86 -4.15
C LEU A 17 -1.42 30.29 -3.82
N LEU A 18 -2.31 30.89 -4.61
CA LEU A 18 -2.86 32.21 -4.34
C LEU A 18 -3.68 32.24 -3.04
N ALA A 19 -4.52 31.23 -2.80
CA ALA A 19 -5.29 31.13 -1.57
C ALA A 19 -4.38 31.02 -0.34
N LEU A 20 -3.35 30.17 -0.39
CA LEU A 20 -2.36 30.04 0.68
C LEU A 20 -1.59 31.34 0.92
N ALA A 21 -1.16 32.01 -0.15
CA ALA A 21 -0.47 33.30 -0.05
C ALA A 21 -1.37 34.37 0.58
N PHE A 22 -2.66 34.40 0.22
CA PHE A 22 -3.61 35.35 0.78
C PHE A 22 -3.86 35.11 2.27
N ILE A 23 -4.04 33.84 2.67
CA ILE A 23 -4.20 33.46 4.09
C ILE A 23 -2.93 33.82 4.88
N ALA A 24 -1.75 33.47 4.37
CA ALA A 24 -0.48 33.79 5.01
C ALA A 24 -0.28 35.31 5.13
N GLY A 25 -0.56 36.06 4.07
CA GLY A 25 -0.50 37.52 4.06
C GLY A 25 -1.47 38.13 5.07
N TYR A 26 -2.70 37.63 5.14
CA TYR A 26 -3.69 38.06 6.13
C TYR A 26 -3.23 37.78 7.56
N LEU A 27 -2.66 36.60 7.83
CA LEU A 27 -2.12 36.26 9.15
C LEU A 27 -0.98 37.19 9.56
N VAL A 28 -0.05 37.48 8.64
CA VAL A 28 1.06 38.42 8.88
C VAL A 28 0.51 39.83 9.13
N TYR A 29 -0.44 40.29 8.32
CA TYR A 29 -1.11 41.58 8.49
C TYR A 29 -1.80 41.67 9.87
N TYR A 30 -2.55 40.64 10.24
CA TYR A 30 -3.24 40.57 11.52
C TYR A 30 -2.26 40.58 12.70
N GLU A 31 -1.15 39.84 12.60
CA GLU A 31 -0.11 39.82 13.64
C GLU A 31 0.61 41.17 13.75
N ALA A 32 0.83 41.87 12.62
CA ALA A 32 1.46 43.19 12.60
C ALA A 32 0.62 44.29 13.28
N LEU A 33 -0.71 44.14 13.29
CA LEU A 33 -1.62 45.05 13.99
C LEU A 33 -1.62 44.86 15.52
N LYS A 34 -1.04 43.77 16.04
CA LYS A 34 -0.98 43.54 17.49
C LYS A 34 0.05 44.47 18.13
N PRO A 35 -0.16 44.88 19.41
CA PRO A 35 0.74 45.81 20.10
C PRO A 35 2.15 45.26 20.33
N LYS A 36 2.34 43.94 20.29
CA LYS A 36 3.64 43.26 20.38
C LYS A 36 3.71 42.18 19.30
N PRO A 37 3.97 42.56 18.03
CA PRO A 37 3.94 41.61 16.93
C PRO A 37 5.00 40.54 17.13
N PHE A 38 4.65 39.29 16.84
CA PHE A 38 5.58 38.15 16.82
C PHE A 38 6.25 37.81 18.17
N LYS A 39 5.85 38.43 19.29
CA LYS A 39 6.46 38.16 20.59
C LYS A 39 6.40 36.66 20.94
N THR A 40 5.23 36.05 20.73
CA THR A 40 5.02 34.62 20.97
C THR A 40 5.92 33.74 20.11
N LEU A 41 6.11 34.10 18.83
CA LEU A 41 7.00 33.34 17.93
C LEU A 41 8.47 33.43 18.35
N VAL A 42 8.90 34.60 18.83
CA VAL A 42 10.28 34.80 19.29
C VAL A 42 10.53 34.04 20.59
N GLU A 43 9.57 34.06 21.52
CA GLU A 43 9.66 33.30 22.77
C GLU A 43 9.69 31.78 22.50
N SER A 44 8.76 31.26 21.70
CA SER A 44 8.75 29.84 21.33
C SER A 44 10.01 29.43 20.56
N GLY A 45 10.49 30.28 19.64
CA GLY A 45 11.70 30.00 18.87
C GLY A 45 12.97 29.95 19.75
N LYS A 46 13.04 30.75 20.81
CA LYS A 46 14.14 30.67 21.78
C LYS A 46 14.12 29.36 22.56
N GLU A 47 12.94 28.95 23.02
CA GLU A 47 12.75 27.67 23.72
C GLU A 47 13.14 26.49 22.82
N ASP A 48 12.71 26.50 21.55
CA ASP A 48 13.06 25.47 20.57
C ASP A 48 14.57 25.41 20.29
N ILE A 49 15.23 26.56 20.13
CA ILE A 49 16.69 26.61 19.93
C ILE A 49 17.42 26.06 21.16
N GLU A 50 16.94 26.38 22.36
CA GLU A 50 17.52 25.87 23.61
C GLU A 50 17.34 24.35 23.71
N PHE A 51 16.16 23.85 23.33
CA PHE A 51 15.88 22.41 23.25
C PHE A 51 16.79 21.69 22.25
N VAL A 52 17.01 22.27 21.06
CA VAL A 52 17.92 21.73 20.04
C VAL A 52 19.37 21.71 20.54
N LYS A 53 19.81 22.74 21.26
CA LYS A 53 21.14 22.79 21.88
C LYS A 53 21.31 21.70 22.95
N LYS A 54 20.30 21.43 23.78
CA LYS A 54 20.33 20.40 24.83
C LYS A 54 20.27 18.96 24.27
N THR A 55 19.45 18.73 23.24
CA THR A 55 19.19 17.39 22.68
C THR A 55 20.21 16.97 21.62
N GLY A 56 20.97 17.94 21.08
CA GLY A 56 22.01 17.72 20.08
C GLY A 56 21.47 17.79 18.64
N TYR A 57 22.01 18.73 17.86
CA TYR A 57 21.60 19.06 16.50
C TYR A 57 21.50 17.83 15.56
N ARG A 58 22.44 16.89 15.69
CA ARG A 58 22.51 15.69 14.84
C ARG A 58 21.33 14.74 15.06
N ASN A 59 20.85 14.60 16.30
CA ASN A 59 19.73 13.72 16.58
C ASN A 59 18.41 14.34 16.12
N THR A 60 18.25 15.65 16.36
CA THR A 60 17.07 16.41 15.91
C THR A 60 16.92 16.39 14.39
N LEU A 61 18.01 16.64 13.64
CA LEU A 61 17.99 16.55 12.17
C LEU A 61 17.59 15.15 11.67
N ARG A 62 18.06 14.08 12.33
CA ARG A 62 17.66 12.71 11.97
C ARG A 62 16.16 12.48 12.19
N THR A 63 15.62 12.97 13.30
CA THR A 63 14.19 12.86 13.60
C THR A 63 13.36 13.65 12.58
N PHE A 64 13.72 14.90 12.29
CA PHE A 64 13.09 15.68 11.24
C PHE A 64 13.15 15.00 9.88
N GLY A 65 14.29 14.39 9.54
CA GLY A 65 14.44 13.61 8.31
C GLY A 65 13.47 12.43 8.24
N LYS A 66 13.25 11.70 9.36
CA LYS A 66 12.27 10.61 9.41
C LYS A 66 10.83 11.11 9.24
N ILE A 67 10.48 12.24 9.86
CA ILE A 67 9.15 12.84 9.74
C ILE A 67 8.93 13.32 8.29
N ALA A 68 9.91 14.01 7.71
CA ALA A 68 9.85 14.46 6.33
C ALA A 68 9.75 13.29 5.33
N ALA A 69 10.31 12.12 5.65
CA ALA A 69 10.19 10.92 4.84
C ALA A 69 8.80 10.26 4.92
N ALA A 70 8.00 10.54 5.95
CA ALA A 70 6.74 9.82 6.19
C ALA A 70 5.73 9.91 5.03
N PRO A 71 5.47 11.08 4.39
CA PRO A 71 4.58 11.15 3.23
C PRO A 71 5.08 10.32 2.05
N PHE A 72 6.39 10.32 1.81
CA PHE A 72 7.00 9.56 0.71
C PHE A 72 6.93 8.05 0.95
N ILE A 73 7.10 7.61 2.19
CA ILE A 73 6.90 6.20 2.57
C ILE A 73 5.45 5.79 2.32
N GLY A 74 4.47 6.65 2.65
CA GLY A 74 3.06 6.41 2.36
C GLY A 74 2.79 6.25 0.86
N VAL A 75 3.33 7.15 0.03
CA VAL A 75 3.23 7.03 -1.43
C VAL A 75 3.90 5.76 -1.94
N ALA A 76 5.12 5.45 -1.46
CA ALA A 76 5.82 4.23 -1.84
C ALA A 76 5.00 2.98 -1.53
N TYR A 77 4.28 2.95 -0.40
CA TYR A 77 3.39 1.85 -0.05
C TYR A 77 2.22 1.72 -1.03
N VAL A 78 1.57 2.83 -1.37
CA VAL A 78 0.47 2.86 -2.35
C VAL A 78 0.95 2.37 -3.72
N VAL A 79 2.15 2.77 -4.15
CA VAL A 79 2.74 2.31 -5.41
C VAL A 79 3.12 0.83 -5.35
N MET A 80 3.61 0.33 -4.22
CA MET A 80 4.01 -1.07 -4.04
C MET A 80 2.83 -2.05 -3.96
N LEU A 81 1.67 -1.61 -3.43
CA LEU A 81 0.48 -2.45 -3.25
C LEU A 81 0.04 -3.24 -4.49
N PRO A 82 -0.12 -2.64 -5.70
CA PRO A 82 -0.53 -3.41 -6.88
C PRO A 82 0.46 -4.53 -7.24
N PHE A 83 1.76 -4.33 -7.03
CA PHE A 83 2.77 -5.36 -7.29
C PHE A 83 2.71 -6.49 -6.25
N ALA A 84 2.59 -6.13 -4.97
CA ALA A 84 2.43 -7.10 -3.90
C ALA A 84 1.14 -7.94 -4.09
N PHE A 85 0.05 -7.30 -4.52
CA PHE A 85 -1.21 -7.96 -4.84
C PHE A 85 -1.08 -8.91 -6.03
N ALA A 86 -0.45 -8.48 -7.13
CA ALA A 86 -0.20 -9.33 -8.29
C ALA A 86 0.66 -10.56 -7.92
N TYR A 87 1.69 -10.36 -7.11
CA TYR A 87 2.54 -11.44 -6.61
C TYR A 87 1.77 -12.43 -5.72
N ALA A 88 0.95 -11.92 -4.80
CA ALA A 88 0.09 -12.75 -3.95
C ALA A 88 -0.92 -13.57 -4.77
N LEU A 89 -1.51 -12.97 -5.82
CA LEU A 89 -2.39 -13.67 -6.73
C LEU A 89 -1.66 -14.75 -7.54
N ALA A 90 -0.48 -14.44 -8.08
CA ALA A 90 0.30 -15.39 -8.87
C ALA A 90 0.69 -16.62 -8.04
N THR A 91 1.17 -16.40 -6.81
CA THR A 91 1.54 -17.50 -5.89
C THR A 91 0.32 -18.31 -5.45
N ALA A 92 -0.81 -17.67 -5.16
CA ALA A 92 -2.05 -18.36 -4.84
C ALA A 92 -2.57 -19.22 -6.01
N ALA A 93 -2.52 -18.70 -7.24
CA ALA A 93 -2.92 -19.43 -8.44
C ALA A 93 -2.03 -20.65 -8.68
N LEU A 94 -0.71 -20.50 -8.60
CA LEU A 94 0.24 -21.61 -8.74
C LEU A 94 -0.01 -22.70 -7.68
N ASN A 95 -0.13 -22.32 -6.40
CA ASN A 95 -0.40 -23.27 -5.32
C ASN A 95 -1.78 -23.95 -5.48
N GLY A 96 -2.80 -23.23 -5.94
CA GLY A 96 -4.11 -23.80 -6.25
C GLY A 96 -4.05 -24.83 -7.38
N VAL A 97 -3.28 -24.56 -8.43
CA VAL A 97 -3.06 -25.50 -9.55
C VAL A 97 -2.28 -26.73 -9.08
N PHE A 98 -1.21 -26.56 -8.28
CA PHE A 98 -0.46 -27.69 -7.72
C PHE A 98 -1.31 -28.55 -6.77
N ALA A 99 -2.17 -27.94 -5.96
CA ALA A 99 -3.10 -28.66 -5.09
C ALA A 99 -4.14 -29.47 -5.87
N LEU A 100 -4.62 -28.95 -7.01
CA LEU A 100 -5.54 -29.64 -7.91
C LEU A 100 -4.83 -30.76 -8.71
N ALA A 101 -3.58 -30.55 -9.12
CA ALA A 101 -2.73 -31.58 -9.74
C ALA A 101 -2.45 -32.75 -8.77
N GLY A 102 -2.17 -32.47 -7.51
CA GLY A 102 -1.99 -33.50 -6.47
C GLY A 102 -3.28 -34.30 -6.19
N LYS A 103 -4.45 -33.65 -6.22
CA LYS A 103 -5.75 -34.33 -6.06
C LYS A 103 -6.16 -35.14 -7.29
N SER A 104 -5.80 -34.72 -8.50
CA SER A 104 -6.07 -35.49 -9.73
C SER A 104 -5.12 -36.67 -9.92
N ALA A 105 -3.88 -36.60 -9.41
CA ALA A 105 -2.96 -37.74 -9.36
C ALA A 105 -3.42 -38.85 -8.38
N THR A 106 -4.18 -38.49 -7.34
CA THR A 106 -4.75 -39.44 -6.36
C THR A 106 -6.14 -39.94 -6.75
N PHE A 107 -6.82 -39.28 -7.69
CA PHE A 107 -7.94 -39.86 -8.43
C PHE A 107 -7.42 -40.80 -9.52
N GLY A 108 -6.56 -41.74 -9.12
CA GLY A 108 -6.11 -42.83 -9.96
C GLY A 108 -7.32 -43.65 -10.37
N TRP A 109 -7.84 -43.39 -11.57
CA TRP A 109 -8.57 -44.37 -12.33
C TRP A 109 -7.68 -45.61 -12.38
N ARG A 110 -7.96 -46.61 -11.54
CA ARG A 110 -7.25 -47.89 -11.50
C ARG A 110 -7.91 -48.78 -12.56
N PRO A 111 -7.44 -48.76 -13.82
CA PRO A 111 -8.15 -49.42 -14.92
C PRO A 111 -8.21 -50.94 -14.69
N THR A 112 -7.23 -51.47 -13.96
CA THR A 112 -7.13 -52.87 -13.55
C THR A 112 -8.23 -53.28 -12.58
N GLU A 113 -8.64 -52.42 -11.64
CA GLU A 113 -9.75 -52.73 -10.72
C GLU A 113 -11.11 -52.65 -11.42
N ALA A 114 -11.30 -51.67 -12.31
CA ALA A 114 -12.51 -51.56 -13.13
C ALA A 114 -12.69 -52.78 -14.06
N TYR A 115 -11.61 -53.25 -14.69
CA TYR A 115 -11.65 -54.43 -15.58
C TYR A 115 -11.90 -55.74 -14.83
N LEU A 116 -11.29 -55.90 -13.65
CA LEU A 116 -11.45 -57.12 -12.84
C LEU A 116 -12.81 -57.19 -12.13
N ALA A 117 -13.43 -56.05 -11.81
CA ALA A 117 -14.79 -56.00 -11.26
C ALA A 117 -15.83 -56.56 -12.25
N GLY A 118 -15.71 -56.23 -13.54
CA GLY A 118 -16.56 -56.78 -14.60
C GLY A 118 -16.42 -58.30 -14.74
N LYS A 119 -15.18 -58.82 -14.73
CA LYS A 119 -14.90 -60.26 -14.85
C LYS A 119 -15.40 -61.07 -13.65
N LYS A 120 -15.39 -60.50 -12.44
CA LYS A 120 -15.94 -61.15 -11.23
C LYS A 120 -17.47 -61.26 -11.28
N LYS A 121 -18.16 -60.26 -11.84
CA LYS A 121 -19.62 -60.28 -11.99
C LYS A 121 -20.07 -61.31 -13.02
N ASP A 122 -19.34 -61.44 -14.13
CA ASP A 122 -19.63 -62.42 -15.18
C ASP A 122 -19.42 -63.87 -14.72
N ARG A 123 -18.45 -64.10 -13.82
CA ARG A 123 -18.19 -65.44 -13.27
C ARG A 123 -19.28 -65.87 -12.29
N LYS A 124 -19.78 -64.96 -11.45
CA LYS A 124 -20.92 -65.23 -10.55
C LYS A 124 -22.21 -65.54 -11.30
N LYS A 125 -22.49 -64.81 -12.38
CA LYS A 125 -23.69 -65.03 -13.20
C LYS A 125 -23.74 -66.43 -13.83
N LYS A 126 -22.57 -66.97 -14.22
CA LYS A 126 -22.45 -68.34 -14.77
C LYS A 126 -22.53 -69.44 -13.72
N GLU A 127 -22.32 -69.14 -12.44
CA GLU A 127 -22.48 -70.08 -11.33
C GLU A 127 -23.93 -70.12 -10.81
N GLU A 128 -24.71 -69.04 -10.99
CA GLU A 128 -26.14 -68.99 -10.65
C GLU A 128 -27.07 -69.58 -11.73
N GLU A 129 -26.58 -69.73 -12.97
CA GLU A 129 -27.31 -70.34 -14.11
C GLU A 129 -27.05 -71.85 -14.31
N LYS A 130 -26.27 -72.48 -13.42
CA LYS A 130 -25.96 -73.93 -13.42
C LYS A 130 -26.65 -74.65 -12.28
#